data_AF-A0AAV5QJC2-F1
#
_entry.id   AF-A0AAV5QJC2-F1
#
_cell.length_a   1.000
_cell.length_b   1.000
_cell.length_c   1.000
_cell.angle_alpha   90.00
_cell.angle_beta   90.00
_cell.angle_gamma   90.00
#
_symmetry.space_group_name_H-M   'P 1'
#
loop_
_entity.id
_entity.type
_entity.pdbx_description
1 polymer ?
#
loop_
_entity_poly.entity_id
_entity_poly.type
_entity_poly.pdbx_seq_one_letter_code
_entity_poly.pdbx_strand_id
1 'polypeptide(L)'
;MAELVNITKSELTDEQLQRLEEYEISNGPMSLLKSAVETHSPVIISLRNNHKLIARIKAFDRHSNMVLENVKELWTETPRNSKGKKIKPVNKERFVSKMFLRGDSVIVVFKAPV
;
A
#
# COMPACT_ATOMS: atom_id res chain seq x y z
N MET A 1 19.65 -11.79 16.16
CA MET A 1 18.67 -11.58 15.06
C MET A 1 19.25 -10.83 13.88
N ALA A 2 20.08 -9.81 14.08
CA ALA A 2 20.84 -9.18 12.98
C ALA A 2 21.79 -10.15 12.25
N GLU A 3 22.24 -11.22 12.92
CA GLU A 3 23.12 -12.24 12.33
C GLU A 3 22.46 -13.05 11.21
N LEU A 4 21.12 -13.20 11.20
CA LEU A 4 20.40 -13.92 10.15
C LEU A 4 20.24 -13.08 8.86
N VAL A 5 20.41 -11.75 8.95
CA VAL A 5 20.23 -10.83 7.81
C VAL A 5 21.34 -10.97 6.77
N ASN A 6 22.54 -11.36 7.22
CA ASN A 6 23.72 -11.51 6.36
C ASN A 6 23.88 -12.93 5.79
N ILE A 7 23.00 -13.86 6.15
CA ILE A 7 23.02 -15.25 5.69
C ILE A 7 22.11 -15.38 4.47
N THR A 8 22.51 -16.20 3.51
CA THR A 8 21.73 -16.43 2.29
C THR A 8 20.39 -17.08 2.64
N LYS A 9 19.28 -16.56 2.10
CA LYS A 9 17.93 -17.10 2.38
C LYS A 9 17.76 -18.59 2.02
N SER A 10 18.60 -19.13 1.13
CA SER A 10 18.62 -20.54 0.74
C SER A 10 19.18 -21.50 1.80
N GLU A 11 19.92 -20.99 2.79
CA GLU A 11 20.59 -21.80 3.81
C GLU A 11 19.81 -21.87 5.13
N LEU A 12 18.73 -21.11 5.23
CA LEU A 12 17.90 -20.99 6.42
C LEU A 12 16.82 -22.07 6.46
N THR A 13 16.49 -22.53 7.66
CA THR A 13 15.30 -23.39 7.87
C THR A 13 14.01 -22.57 7.80
N ASP A 14 12.87 -23.23 7.55
CA ASP A 14 11.57 -22.55 7.43
C ASP A 14 11.23 -21.70 8.67
N GLU A 15 11.54 -22.19 9.87
CA GLU A 15 11.35 -21.43 11.12
C GLU A 15 12.23 -20.18 11.20
N GLN A 16 13.47 -20.26 10.70
CA GLN A 16 14.38 -19.13 10.67
C GLN A 16 13.94 -18.10 9.62
N LEU A 17 13.43 -18.54 8.46
CA LEU A 17 12.84 -17.65 7.46
C LEU A 17 11.65 -16.87 8.03
N GLN A 18 10.74 -17.54 8.74
CA GLN A 18 9.58 -16.87 9.34
C GLN A 18 10.00 -15.81 10.36
N ARG A 19 10.96 -16.13 11.23
CA ARG A 19 11.52 -15.17 12.20
C ARG A 19 12.23 -14.00 11.53
N LEU A 20 12.95 -14.25 10.43
CA LEU A 20 13.58 -13.22 9.62
C LEU A 20 12.54 -12.28 9.03
N GLU A 21 11.46 -12.82 8.45
CA GLU A 21 10.37 -12.04 7.86
C GLU A 21 9.67 -11.15 8.90
N GLU A 22 9.35 -11.69 10.07
CA GLU A 22 8.78 -10.90 11.18
C GLU A 22 9.70 -9.77 11.64
N TYR A 23 11.01 -10.03 11.65
CA TYR A 23 12.03 -9.05 12.00
C TYR A 23 12.18 -7.96 10.92
N GLU A 24 12.23 -8.34 9.63
CA GLU A 24 12.26 -7.42 8.47
C GLU A 24 11.01 -6.54 8.45
N ILE A 25 9.83 -7.10 8.76
CA ILE A 25 8.58 -6.34 8.82
C ILE A 25 8.59 -5.35 9.99
N SER A 26 9.11 -5.75 11.15
CA SER A 26 9.06 -4.92 12.35
C SER A 26 10.11 -3.80 12.38
N ASN A 27 11.32 -4.07 11.87
CA ASN A 27 12.45 -3.15 11.94
C ASN A 27 12.85 -2.56 10.57
N GLY A 28 12.20 -2.98 9.48
CA GLY A 28 12.49 -2.52 8.13
C GLY A 28 11.51 -1.47 7.61
N PRO A 29 11.51 -1.20 6.29
CA PRO A 29 10.66 -0.18 5.68
C PRO A 29 9.16 -0.49 5.79
N MET A 30 8.80 -1.77 5.91
CA MET A 30 7.42 -2.23 6.09
C MET A 30 6.86 -1.94 7.49
N SER A 31 7.71 -1.53 8.44
CA SER A 31 7.29 -1.12 9.78
C SER A 31 6.27 0.04 9.76
N LEU A 32 6.33 0.89 8.72
CA LEU A 32 5.34 1.94 8.49
C LEU A 32 3.93 1.34 8.37
N LEU A 33 3.77 0.27 7.59
CA LEU A 33 2.50 -0.41 7.38
C LEU A 33 2.06 -1.14 8.65
N LYS A 34 2.99 -1.82 9.34
CA LYS A 34 2.72 -2.44 10.64
C LYS A 34 2.15 -1.43 11.63
N SER A 35 2.82 -0.28 11.79
CA SER A 35 2.35 0.79 12.66
C SER A 35 1.00 1.35 12.23
N ALA A 36 0.71 1.40 10.92
CA ALA A 36 -0.57 1.88 10.41
C ALA A 36 -1.72 0.91 10.69
N VAL A 37 -1.46 -0.40 10.67
CA VAL A 37 -2.44 -1.42 11.07
C VAL A 37 -2.74 -1.34 12.56
N GLU A 38 -1.69 -1.30 13.41
CA GLU A 38 -1.82 -1.27 14.87
C GLU A 38 -2.52 -0.01 15.38
N THR A 39 -2.19 1.16 14.83
CA THR A 39 -2.80 2.43 15.21
C THR A 39 -4.14 2.69 14.51
N HIS A 40 -4.53 1.83 13.57
CA HIS A 40 -5.66 2.05 12.67
C HIS A 40 -5.64 3.43 11.97
N SER A 41 -4.45 4.01 11.77
CA SER A 41 -4.27 5.32 11.16
C SER A 41 -4.65 5.30 9.67
N PRO A 42 -5.23 6.38 9.13
CA PRO A 42 -5.45 6.48 7.70
C PRO A 42 -4.13 6.57 6.94
N VAL A 43 -4.08 5.91 5.79
CA VAL A 43 -2.96 5.93 4.85
C VAL A 43 -3.39 6.48 3.50
N ILE A 44 -2.47 7.12 2.82
CA ILE A 44 -2.61 7.57 1.44
C ILE A 44 -1.69 6.70 0.57
N ILE A 45 -2.27 6.04 -0.42
CA ILE A 45 -1.56 5.11 -1.31
C ILE A 45 -1.62 5.67 -2.72
N SER A 46 -0.46 5.82 -3.37
CA SER A 46 -0.39 6.18 -4.79
C SER A 46 -0.20 4.95 -5.65
N LEU A 47 -1.11 4.76 -6.60
CA LEU A 47 -1.11 3.64 -7.54
C LEU A 47 -0.46 3.98 -8.88
N ARG A 48 -0.05 2.95 -9.62
CA ARG A 48 0.57 3.02 -10.95
C ARG A 48 -0.34 3.61 -12.03
N ASN A 49 -1.65 3.47 -11.89
CA ASN A 49 -2.65 4.09 -12.77
C ASN A 49 -2.90 5.57 -12.45
N ASN A 50 -2.07 6.19 -11.61
CA ASN A 50 -2.19 7.57 -11.12
C ASN A 50 -3.43 7.84 -10.25
N HIS A 51 -4.13 6.80 -9.79
CA HIS A 51 -5.16 6.96 -8.77
C HIS A 51 -4.52 7.07 -7.38
N LYS A 52 -5.20 7.77 -6.47
CA LYS A 52 -4.80 7.89 -5.07
C LYS A 52 -5.89 7.26 -4.21
N LEU A 53 -5.49 6.39 -3.29
CA LEU A 53 -6.41 5.79 -2.31
C LEU A 53 -6.17 6.42 -0.95
N ILE A 54 -7.23 6.81 -0.27
CA ILE A 54 -7.21 7.12 1.16
C ILE A 54 -7.96 5.98 1.84
N ALA A 55 -7.29 5.23 2.70
CA ALA A 55 -7.86 4.02 3.27
C ALA A 55 -7.29 3.73 4.67
N ARG A 56 -7.88 2.76 5.36
CA ARG A 56 -7.28 2.14 6.54
C ARG A 56 -6.84 0.73 6.18
N ILE A 57 -5.62 0.35 6.56
CA ILE A 57 -5.08 -0.99 6.31
C ILE A 57 -5.58 -1.90 7.43
N LYS A 58 -6.18 -3.03 7.06
CA LYS A 58 -6.58 -4.08 8.00
C LYS A 58 -5.54 -5.19 8.10
N ALA A 59 -4.90 -5.53 6.98
CA ALA A 59 -3.81 -6.49 6.90
C ALA A 59 -2.92 -6.18 5.69
N PHE A 60 -1.67 -6.62 5.73
CA PHE A 60 -0.73 -6.55 4.61
C PHE A 60 0.16 -7.79 4.57
N ASP A 61 0.89 -7.98 3.48
CA ASP A 61 1.88 -9.06 3.34
C ASP A 61 3.25 -8.54 2.86
N ARG A 62 4.20 -9.47 2.70
CA ARG A 62 5.56 -9.19 2.19
C ARG A 62 5.62 -8.60 0.77
N HIS A 63 4.59 -8.83 -0.04
CA HIS A 63 4.51 -8.29 -1.40
C HIS A 63 3.83 -6.92 -1.44
N SER A 64 3.53 -6.35 -0.27
CA SER A 64 2.72 -5.13 -0.14
C SER A 64 1.31 -5.29 -0.71
N ASN A 65 0.78 -6.51 -0.79
CA ASN A 65 -0.66 -6.69 -0.96
C ASN A 65 -1.34 -6.23 0.34
N MET A 66 -2.50 -5.59 0.22
CA MET A 66 -3.18 -5.00 1.37
C MET A 66 -4.67 -5.31 1.34
N VAL A 67 -5.22 -5.59 2.51
CA VAL A 67 -6.66 -5.58 2.76
C VAL A 67 -7.00 -4.21 3.33
N LEU A 68 -7.82 -3.46 2.61
CA LEU A 68 -8.18 -2.09 2.92
C LEU A 68 -9.66 -2.00 3.31
N GLU A 69 -9.96 -1.11 4.26
CA GLU A 69 -11.32 -0.76 4.67
C GLU A 69 -11.55 0.74 4.53
N ASN A 70 -12.81 1.11 4.26
CA ASN A 70 -13.25 2.50 4.08
C ASN A 70 -12.40 3.24 3.04
N VAL A 71 -12.25 2.64 1.86
CA VAL A 71 -11.40 3.15 0.80
C VAL A 71 -12.11 4.27 0.06
N LYS A 72 -11.47 5.43 0.02
CA LYS A 72 -11.81 6.53 -0.87
C LYS A 72 -10.79 6.61 -1.99
N GLU A 73 -11.21 6.29 -3.19
CA GLU A 73 -10.39 6.39 -4.39
C GLU A 73 -10.60 7.75 -5.07
N LEU A 74 -9.51 8.39 -5.46
CA LEU A 74 -9.45 9.71 -6.06
C LEU A 74 -8.68 9.64 -7.37
N TRP A 75 -9.27 10.15 -8.45
CA TRP A 75 -8.58 10.28 -9.74
C TRP A 75 -9.09 11.49 -10.50
N THR A 76 -8.30 11.94 -11.47
CA THR A 76 -8.65 13.07 -12.33
C THR A 76 -8.84 12.55 -13.75
N GLU A 77 -10.01 12.78 -14.32
CA GLU A 77 -10.27 12.53 -15.74
C GLU A 77 -10.14 13.83 -16.53
N THR A 78 -9.46 13.78 -17.66
CA THR A 78 -9.45 14.88 -18.63
C THR A 78 -10.36 14.51 -19.80
N PRO A 79 -11.66 14.89 -19.75
CA PRO A 79 -12.57 14.58 -20.85
C PRO A 79 -12.13 15.29 -22.13
N ARG A 80 -12.43 14.66 -23.28
CA ARG A 80 -12.24 15.27 -24.61
C ARG A 80 -13.60 15.66 -25.16
N ASN A 81 -13.67 16.85 -25.74
CA ASN A 81 -14.89 17.31 -26.42
C ASN A 81 -15.09 16.54 -27.75
N SER A 82 -16.26 16.69 -28.40
CA SER A 82 -16.55 16.08 -29.72
C SER A 82 -15.56 16.50 -30.82
N LYS A 83 -14.81 17.59 -30.61
CA LYS A 83 -13.73 18.08 -31.49
C LYS A 83 -12.32 17.61 -31.06
N GLY A 84 -12.21 16.65 -30.14
CA GLY A 84 -10.94 16.08 -29.66
C GLY A 84 -10.11 16.97 -28.73
N LYS A 85 -10.50 18.23 -28.49
CA LYS A 85 -9.81 19.13 -27.54
C LYS A 85 -10.00 18.67 -26.10
N LYS A 86 -8.92 18.66 -25.31
CA LYS A 86 -8.95 18.40 -23.87
C LYS A 86 -9.72 19.52 -23.17
N ILE A 87 -10.68 19.13 -22.34
CA ILE A 87 -11.47 20.04 -21.49
C ILE A 87 -10.79 20.14 -20.13
N LYS A 88 -11.26 21.06 -19.27
CA LYS A 88 -10.86 21.17 -17.87
C LYS A 88 -10.86 19.79 -17.18
N PRO A 89 -9.80 19.44 -16.44
CA PRO A 89 -9.76 18.21 -15.67
C PRO A 89 -10.90 18.16 -14.65
N VAL A 90 -11.55 17.02 -14.52
CA VAL A 90 -12.63 16.77 -13.55
C VAL A 90 -12.13 15.76 -12.53
N ASN A 91 -12.21 16.12 -11.27
CA ASN A 91 -11.90 15.22 -10.17
C ASN A 91 -13.09 14.30 -9.91
N LYS A 92 -12.82 12.99 -9.88
CA LYS A 92 -13.80 11.97 -9.52
C LYS A 92 -13.36 11.27 -8.25
N GLU A 93 -14.36 10.82 -7.51
CA GLU A 93 -14.15 10.02 -6.32
C GLU A 93 -15.08 8.81 -6.30
N ARG A 94 -14.61 7.73 -5.69
CA ARG A 94 -15.38 6.51 -5.47
C ARG A 94 -15.14 6.03 -4.05
N PHE A 95 -16.19 5.55 -3.39
CA PHE A 95 -16.11 4.90 -2.09
C PHE A 95 -16.28 3.39 -2.22
N VAL A 96 -15.42 2.63 -1.54
CA VAL A 96 -15.46 1.17 -1.48
C VAL A 96 -15.27 0.75 -0.03
N SER A 97 -16.25 0.01 0.53
CA SER A 97 -16.22 -0.36 1.96
C SER A 97 -15.08 -1.30 2.31
N LYS A 98 -14.80 -2.29 1.46
CA LYS A 98 -13.70 -3.27 1.62
C LYS A 98 -13.06 -3.54 0.27
N MET A 99 -11.74 -3.53 0.21
CA MET A 99 -10.98 -3.71 -1.03
C MET A 99 -9.73 -4.54 -0.78
N PHE A 100 -9.47 -5.50 -1.67
CA PHE A 100 -8.15 -6.11 -1.77
C PHE A 100 -7.32 -5.34 -2.80
N LEU A 101 -6.14 -4.90 -2.41
CA LEU A 101 -5.19 -4.21 -3.27
C LEU A 101 -3.95 -5.09 -3.46
N ARG A 102 -3.57 -5.30 -4.72
CA ARG A 102 -2.33 -5.99 -5.08
C ARG A 102 -1.14 -5.02 -5.00
N GLY A 103 -0.02 -5.47 -4.45
CA GLY A 103 1.14 -4.64 -4.13
C GLY A 103 1.98 -4.20 -5.32
N ASP A 104 1.89 -4.88 -6.47
CA ASP A 104 2.57 -4.50 -7.72
C ASP A 104 2.12 -3.14 -8.29
N SER A 105 0.89 -2.75 -7.94
CA SER A 105 0.25 -1.51 -8.35
C SER A 105 0.62 -0.34 -7.45
N VAL A 106 1.18 -0.59 -6.26
CA VAL A 106 1.55 0.44 -5.30
C VAL A 106 2.89 1.05 -5.68
N ILE A 107 2.98 2.39 -5.65
CA ILE A 107 4.23 3.13 -5.86
C ILE A 107 4.75 3.69 -4.53
N VAL A 108 3.90 4.42 -3.81
CA VAL A 108 4.27 5.07 -2.54
C VAL A 108 3.12 4.95 -1.56
N VAL A 109 3.45 4.70 -0.30
CA VAL A 109 2.51 4.73 0.83
C VAL A 109 2.94 5.81 1.80
N PHE A 110 1.99 6.65 2.18
CA PHE A 110 2.17 7.70 3.18
C PHE A 110 1.22 7.44 4.34
N LYS A 111 1.78 7.34 5.56
CA LYS A 111 0.98 7.32 6.78
C LYS A 111 0.64 8.75 7.15
N ALA A 112 -0.65 9.09 7.18
CA ALA A 112 -1.06 10.43 7.58
C ALA A 112 -0.68 10.65 9.06
N PRO A 113 -0.15 11.84 9.43
CA PRO A 113 0.03 12.19 10.82
C PRO A 113 -1.35 12.21 11.48
N VAL A 114 -1.48 11.45 12.57
CA VAL A 114 -2.63 11.51 13.48
C VAL A 114 -2.33 12.56 14.54
#